data_AF-M1C526-F1
#
_entry.id   AF-M1C526-F1
#
_cell.length_a   1.000
_cell.length_b   1.000
_cell.length_c   1.000
_cell.angle_alpha   90.00
_cell.angle_beta   90.00
_cell.angle_gamma   90.00
#
_symmetry.space_group_name_H-M   'P 1'
#
loop_
_entity.id
_entity.type
_entity.pdbx_description
1 polymer ?
#
loop_
_entity_poly.entity_id
_entity_poly.type
_entity_poly.pdbx_seq_one_letter_code
_entity_poly.pdbx_strand_id
1 'polypeptide(L)'
;MDRENIMQAAQIHLVVATLIMTVTFTAGFTLPGGFDNDINSPNKGMAILLKRTAFHAFVVTDAIAFTSSAVAVFTYFAMAASAISVTELPVVMRLYKFATFLQLVAMSAVVMAFVTGMYATLAHSVGLAVTVCVIGCISFVMCLWVTYVLGSKA
;
A
#
# COMPACT_ATOMS: atom_id res chain seq x y z
N MET A 1 -3.68 18.02 -22.61
CA MET A 1 -4.11 17.48 -21.29
C MET A 1 -4.57 18.63 -20.45
N ASP A 2 -5.88 18.86 -20.40
CA ASP A 2 -6.46 20.03 -19.74
C ASP A 2 -6.52 19.87 -18.22
N ARG A 3 -6.56 20.99 -17.48
CA ARG A 3 -6.57 21.02 -16.00
C ARG A 3 -7.67 20.12 -15.42
N GLU A 4 -8.85 20.15 -16.02
CA GLU A 4 -10.03 19.38 -15.58
C GLU A 4 -9.77 17.87 -15.65
N ASN A 5 -9.16 17.39 -16.73
CA ASN A 5 -8.80 15.97 -16.90
C ASN A 5 -7.77 15.52 -15.85
N ILE A 6 -6.79 16.37 -15.52
CA ILE A 6 -5.78 16.07 -14.48
C ILE A 6 -6.45 16.01 -13.10
N MET A 7 -7.39 16.91 -12.83
CA MET A 7 -8.14 16.93 -11.56
C MET A 7 -9.06 15.72 -11.42
N GLN A 8 -9.76 15.31 -12.48
CA GLN A 8 -10.58 14.09 -12.47
C GLN A 8 -9.73 12.84 -12.20
N ALA A 9 -8.59 12.70 -12.87
CA ALA A 9 -7.67 11.59 -12.62
C ALA A 9 -7.12 11.61 -11.18
N ALA A 10 -6.75 12.79 -10.66
CA ALA A 10 -6.29 12.96 -9.29
C ALA A 10 -7.35 12.56 -8.25
N GLN A 11 -8.64 12.84 -8.49
CA GLN A 11 -9.74 12.40 -7.63
C GLN A 11 -9.84 10.88 -7.55
N ILE A 12 -9.76 10.19 -8.70
CA ILE A 12 -9.77 8.72 -8.75
C ILE A 12 -8.59 8.16 -7.95
N HIS A 13 -7.38 8.68 -8.18
CA HIS A 13 -6.19 8.23 -7.44
C HIS A 13 -6.26 8.54 -5.95
N LEU A 14 -6.85 9.67 -5.54
CA LEU A 14 -7.07 10.02 -4.13
C LEU A 14 -8.01 9.03 -3.44
N VAL A 15 -9.07 8.59 -4.10
CA VAL A 15 -9.96 7.54 -3.55
C VAL A 15 -9.17 6.25 -3.34
N VAL A 16 -8.39 5.81 -4.33
CA VAL A 16 -7.57 4.60 -4.20
C VAL A 16 -6.51 4.75 -3.10
N ALA A 17 -5.89 5.92 -2.95
CA ALA A 17 -4.93 6.22 -1.89
C ALA A 17 -5.58 6.15 -0.51
N THR A 18 -6.76 6.73 -0.37
CA THR A 18 -7.50 6.73 0.90
C THR A 18 -7.91 5.29 1.28
N LEU A 19 -8.33 4.48 0.30
CA LEU A 19 -8.63 3.07 0.51
C LEU A 19 -7.39 2.30 1.00
N ILE A 20 -6.24 2.44 0.32
CA ILE A 20 -4.98 1.79 0.73
C ILE A 20 -4.56 2.22 2.14
N MET A 21 -4.63 3.51 2.44
CA MET A 21 -4.32 4.05 3.77
C MET A 21 -5.23 3.43 4.84
N THR A 22 -6.52 3.28 4.55
CA THR A 22 -7.49 2.73 5.52
C THR A 22 -7.28 1.24 5.76
N VAL A 23 -7.04 0.44 4.71
CA VAL A 23 -6.83 -1.01 4.86
C VAL A 23 -5.53 -1.34 5.58
N THR A 24 -4.45 -0.59 5.32
CA THR A 24 -3.15 -0.74 6.01
C THR A 24 -3.25 -0.30 7.46
N PHE A 25 -3.88 0.85 7.73
CA PHE A 25 -4.20 1.28 9.10
C PHE A 25 -4.95 0.19 9.89
N THR A 26 -5.99 -0.40 9.28
CA THR A 26 -6.76 -1.47 9.91
C THR A 26 -5.89 -2.71 10.13
N ALA A 27 -5.10 -3.11 9.13
CA ALA A 27 -4.21 -4.26 9.20
C ALA A 27 -3.16 -4.15 10.32
N GLY A 28 -2.63 -2.93 10.57
CA GLY A 28 -1.72 -2.65 11.66
C GLY A 28 -2.31 -2.89 13.06
N PHE A 29 -3.62 -2.69 13.24
CA PHE A 29 -4.30 -2.99 14.52
C PHE A 29 -4.86 -4.42 14.58
N THR A 30 -5.19 -5.02 13.44
CA THR A 30 -5.70 -6.40 13.36
C THR A 30 -4.57 -7.38 13.09
N LEU A 31 -3.55 -7.38 13.96
CA LEU A 31 -2.37 -8.23 13.77
C LEU A 31 -2.75 -9.71 13.77
N PRO A 32 -2.37 -10.46 12.73
CA PRO A 32 -2.67 -11.87 12.70
C PRO A 32 -1.91 -12.65 13.77
N GLY A 33 -2.57 -13.64 14.37
CA GLY A 33 -1.98 -14.55 15.35
C GLY A 33 -2.14 -14.15 16.81
N GLY A 34 -2.73 -12.99 17.11
CA GLY A 34 -3.07 -12.58 18.47
C GLY A 34 -1.85 -12.35 19.36
N PHE A 35 -2.09 -12.11 20.65
CA PHE A 35 -1.06 -11.86 21.65
C PHE A 35 -0.70 -13.12 22.44
N ASP A 36 0.57 -13.25 22.80
CA ASP A 36 1.06 -14.31 23.66
C ASP A 36 0.45 -14.14 25.06
N ASN A 37 -0.39 -15.08 25.45
CA ASN A 37 -1.09 -15.07 26.73
C ASN A 37 -0.44 -16.00 27.76
N ASP A 38 0.70 -16.63 27.43
CA ASP A 38 1.37 -17.57 28.31
C ASP A 38 1.99 -16.85 29.52
N ILE A 39 1.65 -17.31 30.72
CA ILE A 39 2.00 -16.66 32.00
C ILE A 39 3.50 -16.81 32.30
N ASN A 40 4.15 -17.82 31.74
CA ASN A 40 5.56 -18.14 31.97
C ASN A 40 6.49 -17.65 30.85
N SER A 41 5.96 -16.98 29.81
CA SER A 41 6.77 -16.45 28.73
C SER A 41 7.23 -15.01 29.06
N PRO A 42 8.50 -14.66 28.81
CA PRO A 42 8.97 -13.28 28.95
C PRO A 42 8.38 -12.34 27.88
N ASN A 43 7.55 -12.85 26.96
CA ASN A 43 6.96 -12.11 25.85
C ASN A 43 5.44 -11.96 25.97
N LYS A 44 4.88 -12.19 27.17
CA LYS A 44 3.44 -12.04 27.45
C LYS A 44 2.94 -10.67 26.99
N GLY A 45 1.91 -10.66 26.15
CA GLY A 45 1.33 -9.45 25.55
C GLY A 45 1.96 -9.00 24.23
N MET A 46 3.02 -9.67 23.73
CA MET A 46 3.52 -9.45 22.36
C MET A 46 2.80 -10.33 21.35
N ALA A 47 2.70 -9.92 20.09
CA ALA A 47 2.06 -10.75 19.08
C ALA A 47 2.80 -12.10 18.94
N ILE A 48 2.07 -13.23 18.91
CA ILE A 48 2.66 -14.58 18.87
C ILE A 48 3.57 -14.75 17.65
N LEU A 49 3.25 -14.06 16.55
CA LEU A 49 3.98 -14.10 15.29
C LEU A 49 5.17 -13.14 15.23
N LEU A 50 5.35 -12.24 16.20
CA LEU A 50 6.41 -11.21 16.20
C LEU A 50 7.83 -11.82 16.26
N LYS A 51 7.95 -13.08 16.70
CA LYS A 51 9.19 -13.87 16.64
C LYS A 51 9.56 -14.36 15.24
N ARG A 52 8.66 -14.25 14.24
CA ARG A 52 8.91 -14.68 12.86
C ARG A 52 9.36 -13.51 12.00
N THR A 53 10.45 -13.69 11.27
CA THR A 53 11.00 -12.70 10.32
C THR A 53 9.95 -12.20 9.31
N ALA A 54 9.03 -13.08 8.89
CA ALA A 54 7.94 -12.73 7.98
C ALA A 54 6.96 -11.70 8.57
N PHE A 55 6.71 -11.73 9.88
CA PHE A 55 5.84 -10.77 10.55
C PHE A 55 6.50 -9.38 10.67
N HIS A 56 7.81 -9.34 10.93
CA HIS A 56 8.55 -8.08 10.92
C HIS A 56 8.53 -7.45 9.52
N ALA A 57 8.72 -8.26 8.47
CA ALA A 57 8.58 -7.81 7.09
C ALA A 57 7.17 -7.29 6.80
N PHE A 58 6.13 -8.00 7.25
CA PHE A 58 4.73 -7.55 7.15
C PHE A 58 4.54 -6.16 7.73
N VAL A 59 4.87 -5.95 9.00
CA VAL A 59 4.67 -4.66 9.69
C VAL A 59 5.42 -3.53 8.99
N VAL A 60 6.67 -3.77 8.56
CA VAL A 60 7.46 -2.76 7.84
C VAL A 60 6.82 -2.41 6.50
N THR A 61 6.43 -3.42 5.70
CA THR A 61 5.80 -3.19 4.40
C THR A 61 4.43 -2.52 4.50
N ASP A 62 3.64 -2.88 5.51
CA ASP A 62 2.34 -2.27 5.80
C ASP A 62 2.49 -0.80 6.22
N ALA A 63 3.48 -0.48 7.07
CA ALA A 63 3.80 0.89 7.46
C ALA A 63 4.28 1.76 6.29
N ILE A 64 5.09 1.18 5.38
CA ILE A 64 5.53 1.85 4.15
C ILE A 64 4.32 2.14 3.25
N ALA A 65 3.41 1.17 3.09
CA ALA A 65 2.20 1.32 2.32
C ALA A 65 1.31 2.44 2.90
N PHE A 66 1.07 2.41 4.22
CA PHE A 66 0.29 3.41 4.94
C PHE A 66 0.88 4.81 4.75
N THR A 67 2.18 4.97 5.03
CA THR A 67 2.84 6.28 4.98
C THR A 67 2.90 6.83 3.56
N SER A 68 3.26 5.99 2.58
CA SER A 68 3.30 6.38 1.16
C SER A 68 1.93 6.84 0.67
N SER A 69 0.88 6.12 1.08
CA SER A 69 -0.50 6.47 0.73
C SER A 69 -0.98 7.75 1.43
N ALA A 70 -0.64 7.94 2.71
CA ALA A 70 -0.97 9.16 3.44
C ALA A 70 -0.30 10.40 2.82
N VAL A 71 0.96 10.30 2.40
CA VAL A 71 1.65 11.39 1.69
C VAL A 71 1.01 11.64 0.31
N ALA A 72 0.59 10.60 -0.40
CA ALA A 72 -0.15 10.76 -1.66
C ALA A 72 -1.49 11.48 -1.45
N VAL A 73 -2.28 11.09 -0.44
CA VAL A 73 -3.53 11.78 -0.05
C VAL A 73 -3.27 13.25 0.28
N PHE A 74 -2.25 13.53 1.09
CA PHE A 74 -1.88 14.91 1.43
C PHE A 74 -1.47 15.71 0.19
N THR A 75 -0.74 15.09 -0.74
CA THR A 75 -0.33 15.72 -2.00
C THR A 75 -1.53 16.02 -2.90
N TYR A 76 -2.50 15.10 -3.01
CA TYR A 76 -3.74 15.34 -3.75
C TYR A 76 -4.61 16.41 -3.08
N PHE A 77 -4.65 16.46 -1.74
CA PHE A 77 -5.32 17.53 -1.00
C PHE A 77 -4.65 18.89 -1.26
N ALA A 78 -3.32 18.96 -1.19
CA ALA A 78 -2.55 20.16 -1.51
C ALA A 78 -2.77 20.59 -2.97
N MET A 79 -2.86 19.65 -3.90
CA MET A 79 -3.19 19.90 -5.30
C MET A 79 -4.60 20.48 -5.45
N ALA A 80 -5.59 19.93 -4.74
CA ALA A 80 -6.96 20.44 -4.74
C ALA A 80 -7.05 21.87 -4.16
N ALA A 81 -6.36 22.14 -3.06
CA ALA A 81 -6.26 23.48 -2.48
C ALA A 81 -5.55 24.47 -3.44
N SER A 82 -4.48 24.01 -4.09
CA SER A 82 -3.72 24.81 -5.06
C SER A 82 -4.45 25.01 -6.39
N ALA A 83 -5.47 24.21 -6.69
CA ALA A 83 -6.33 24.41 -7.87
C ALA A 83 -7.30 25.58 -7.67
N ILE A 84 -7.60 25.94 -6.42
CA ILE A 84 -8.44 27.07 -6.03
C ILE A 84 -7.62 28.38 -6.07
N SER A 85 -6.34 28.35 -5.69
CA SER A 85 -5.42 29.45 -5.92
C SER A 85 -4.91 29.47 -7.37
N VAL A 86 -4.53 30.64 -7.90
CA VAL A 86 -4.00 30.79 -9.27
C VAL A 86 -2.59 30.21 -9.35
N THR A 87 -2.46 28.89 -9.22
CA THR A 87 -1.19 28.18 -9.23
C THR A 87 -0.88 27.68 -10.64
N GLU A 88 0.39 27.80 -11.02
CA GLU A 88 0.92 27.40 -12.32
C GLU A 88 0.70 25.90 -12.62
N LEU A 89 0.15 25.59 -13.80
CA LEU A 89 -0.02 24.21 -14.31
C LEU A 89 1.21 23.30 -14.18
N PRO A 90 2.46 23.75 -14.43
CA PRO A 90 3.64 22.89 -14.26
C PRO A 90 3.86 22.42 -12.81
N VAL A 91 3.46 23.20 -11.81
CA VAL A 91 3.57 22.82 -10.39
C VAL A 91 2.56 21.72 -10.07
N VAL A 92 1.31 21.89 -10.51
CA VAL A 92 0.22 20.91 -10.37
C VAL A 92 0.60 19.58 -11.03
N MET A 93 1.18 19.62 -12.24
CA MET A 93 1.61 18.41 -12.94
C MET A 93 2.78 17.71 -12.24
N ARG A 94 3.70 18.45 -11.62
CA ARG A 94 4.79 17.87 -10.81
C ARG A 94 4.26 17.16 -9.57
N LEU A 95 3.34 17.79 -8.84
CA LEU A 95 2.67 17.21 -7.67
C LEU A 95 1.88 15.95 -8.04
N TYR A 96 1.15 16.00 -9.16
CA TYR A 96 0.41 14.85 -9.68
C TYR A 96 1.35 13.67 -9.97
N LYS A 97 2.44 13.88 -10.73
CA LYS A 97 3.43 12.82 -11.00
C LYS A 97 4.05 12.23 -9.72
N PHE A 98 4.36 13.10 -8.76
CA PHE A 98 4.91 12.68 -7.47
C PHE A 98 3.91 11.83 -6.66
N ALA A 99 2.64 12.26 -6.60
CA ALA A 99 1.58 11.52 -5.93
C ALA A 99 1.30 10.16 -6.60
N THR A 100 1.29 10.12 -7.94
CA THR A 100 1.15 8.87 -8.70
C THR A 100 2.30 7.90 -8.42
N PHE A 101 3.54 8.40 -8.32
CA PHE A 101 4.70 7.58 -7.96
C PHE A 101 4.56 6.99 -6.55
N LEU A 102 4.21 7.82 -5.56
CA LEU A 102 3.96 7.35 -4.18
C LEU A 102 2.83 6.31 -4.13
N GLN A 103 1.79 6.50 -4.93
CA GLN A 103 0.68 5.56 -5.04
C GLN A 103 1.12 4.20 -5.58
N LEU A 104 2.02 4.19 -6.57
CA LEU A 104 2.59 2.97 -7.12
C LEU A 104 3.46 2.23 -6.10
N VAL A 105 4.26 2.99 -5.33
CA VAL A 105 5.02 2.44 -4.20
C VAL A 105 4.08 1.82 -3.16
N ALA A 106 3.00 2.53 -2.78
CA ALA A 106 2.02 2.04 -1.83
C ALA A 106 1.35 0.74 -2.32
N MET A 107 0.93 0.68 -3.58
CA MET A 107 0.35 -0.54 -4.17
C MET A 107 1.31 -1.73 -4.11
N SER A 108 2.59 -1.52 -4.44
CA SER A 108 3.60 -2.58 -4.36
C SER A 108 3.82 -3.06 -2.92
N ALA A 109 3.85 -2.13 -1.96
CA ALA A 109 4.04 -2.43 -0.56
C ALA A 109 2.86 -3.19 0.04
N VAL A 110 1.61 -2.88 -0.36
CA VAL A 110 0.42 -3.66 0.05
C VAL A 110 0.51 -5.11 -0.41
N VAL A 111 0.96 -5.36 -1.65
CA VAL A 111 1.12 -6.74 -2.14
C VAL A 111 2.17 -7.49 -1.32
N MET A 112 3.29 -6.84 -1.00
CA MET A 112 4.33 -7.42 -0.15
C MET A 112 3.84 -7.67 1.28
N ALA A 113 3.05 -6.76 1.84
CA ALA A 113 2.42 -6.91 3.16
C ALA A 113 1.44 -8.10 3.13
N PHE A 114 0.62 -8.22 2.10
CA PHE A 114 -0.29 -9.36 1.96
C PHE A 114 0.47 -10.70 1.91
N VAL A 115 1.52 -10.79 1.08
CA VAL A 115 2.37 -11.99 0.95
C VAL A 115 3.03 -12.36 2.28
N THR A 116 3.69 -11.41 2.92
CA THR A 116 4.42 -11.63 4.18
C THR A 116 3.48 -11.91 5.36
N GLY A 117 2.34 -11.22 5.41
CA GLY A 117 1.28 -11.45 6.39
C GLY A 117 0.70 -12.86 6.27
N MET A 118 0.35 -13.29 5.06
CA MET A 118 -0.13 -14.66 4.79
C MET A 118 0.92 -15.72 5.12
N TYR A 119 2.19 -15.46 4.81
CA TYR A 119 3.27 -16.38 5.16
C TYR A 119 3.46 -16.49 6.68
N ALA A 120 3.31 -15.38 7.40
CA ALA A 120 3.38 -15.36 8.86
C ALA A 120 2.21 -16.14 9.50
N THR A 121 0.99 -16.00 8.97
CA THR A 121 -0.23 -16.66 9.49
C THR A 121 -0.27 -18.16 9.21
N LEU A 122 0.12 -18.58 8.01
CA LEU A 122 0.03 -19.95 7.53
C LEU A 122 1.32 -20.76 7.78
N ALA A 123 2.08 -20.44 8.83
CA ALA A 123 3.33 -21.13 9.16
C ALA A 123 3.19 -22.67 9.32
N HIS A 124 1.98 -23.19 9.53
CA HIS A 124 1.68 -24.63 9.62
C HIS A 124 1.23 -25.28 8.29
N SER A 125 0.84 -24.50 7.28
CA SER A 125 0.44 -25.00 5.95
C SER A 125 1.08 -24.17 4.84
N VAL A 126 2.36 -24.46 4.60
CA VAL A 126 3.20 -23.76 3.61
C VAL A 126 2.64 -23.85 2.18
N GLY A 127 1.90 -24.92 1.85
CA GLY A 127 1.30 -25.09 0.52
C GLY A 127 0.24 -24.04 0.18
N LEU A 128 -0.60 -23.67 1.16
CA LEU A 128 -1.63 -22.63 0.98
C LEU A 128 -1.02 -21.22 0.95
N ALA A 129 0.05 -20.98 1.71
CA ALA A 129 0.76 -19.71 1.65
C ALA A 129 1.40 -19.50 0.27
N VAL A 130 2.04 -20.54 -0.27
CA VAL A 130 2.69 -20.49 -1.59
C VAL A 130 1.68 -20.24 -2.70
N THR A 131 0.52 -20.92 -2.71
CA THR A 131 -0.50 -20.70 -3.75
C THR A 131 -1.05 -19.27 -3.73
N VAL A 132 -1.34 -18.73 -2.53
CA VAL A 132 -1.82 -17.35 -2.39
C VAL A 132 -0.74 -16.33 -2.81
N CYS A 133 0.52 -16.59 -2.49
CA CYS A 133 1.64 -15.74 -2.94
C CYS A 133 1.79 -15.73 -4.46
N VAL A 134 1.71 -16.89 -5.10
CA VAL A 134 1.79 -17.02 -6.56
C VAL A 134 0.66 -16.24 -7.24
N ILE A 135 -0.56 -16.35 -6.74
CA ILE A 135 -1.72 -15.60 -7.26
C ILE A 135 -1.50 -14.08 -7.12
N GLY A 136 -1.02 -13.62 -5.95
CA GLY A 136 -0.73 -12.21 -5.70
C GLY A 136 0.37 -11.65 -6.61
N CYS A 137 1.49 -12.38 -6.76
CA CYS A 137 2.60 -11.98 -7.62
C CYS A 137 2.19 -11.94 -9.10
N ILE A 138 1.44 -12.93 -9.60
CA ILE A 138 0.95 -12.95 -10.98
C ILE A 138 0.05 -11.74 -11.25
N SER A 139 -0.87 -11.43 -10.34
CA SER A 139 -1.76 -10.27 -10.45
C SER A 139 -0.98 -8.95 -10.54
N PHE A 140 0.05 -8.80 -9.70
CA PHE A 140 0.90 -7.61 -9.70
C PHE A 140 1.73 -7.47 -10.99
N VAL A 141 2.33 -8.57 -11.47
CA VAL A 141 3.09 -8.60 -12.74
C VAL A 141 2.18 -8.27 -13.92
N MET A 142 0.96 -8.80 -13.95
CA MET A 142 -0.05 -8.46 -14.96
C MET A 142 -0.40 -6.97 -14.93
N CYS A 143 -0.61 -6.38 -13.75
CA CYS A 143 -0.87 -4.94 -13.60
C CYS A 143 0.31 -4.07 -14.10
N LEU A 144 1.55 -4.45 -13.75
CA LEU A 144 2.74 -3.75 -14.23
C LEU A 144 2.90 -3.89 -15.75
N TRP A 145 2.63 -5.08 -16.29
CA TRP A 145 2.66 -5.31 -17.73
C TRP A 145 1.65 -4.43 -18.47
N VAL A 146 0.41 -4.35 -17.99
CA VAL A 146 -0.63 -3.51 -18.60
C VAL A 146 -0.24 -2.03 -18.57
N THR A 147 0.24 -1.53 -17.43
CA THR A 147 0.67 -0.13 -17.31
C THR A 147 1.89 0.18 -18.17
N TYR A 148 2.86 -0.73 -18.27
CA TYR A 148 4.01 -0.62 -19.16
C TYR A 148 3.60 -0.59 -20.64
N VAL A 149 2.72 -1.50 -21.05
CA VAL A 149 2.21 -1.56 -22.44
C VAL A 149 1.40 -0.31 -22.79
N LEU A 150 0.53 0.18 -21.89
CA LEU A 150 -0.20 1.42 -22.12
C LEU A 150 0.75 2.62 -22.20
N GLY A 151 1.75 2.69 -21.34
CA GLY A 151 2.76 3.75 -21.31
C GLY A 151 3.69 3.72 -22.53
N SER A 152 3.93 2.56 -23.14
CA SER A 152 4.71 2.44 -24.39
C SER A 152 3.95 2.90 -25.63
N LYS A 153 2.62 3.09 -25.55
CA LYS A 153 1.77 3.49 -26.68
C LYS A 153 1.23 4.92 -26.59
N ALA A 154 1.58 5.65 -25.53
CA ALA A 154 1.26 7.06 -25.33
C ALA A 154 2.49 7.94 -25.60
#